data_AF-A0A183LQE7-F1
#
_entry.id   AF-A0A183LQE7-F1
#
_cell.length_a   1.000
_cell.length_b   1.000
_cell.length_c   1.000
_cell.angle_alpha   90.00
_cell.angle_beta   90.00
_cell.angle_gamma   90.00
#
_symmetry.space_group_name_H-M   'P 1'
#
loop_
_entity.id
_entity.type
_entity.pdbx_description
1 polymer ?
#
loop_
_entity_poly.entity_id
_entity_poly.type
_entity_poly.pdbx_seq_one_letter_code
_entity_poly.pdbx_strand_id
1 'polypeptide(L)'
;MNQLLATIYHGTASSDVAPLPYGLREDASGKWLFEEICCQQGVMQEREYFGLRYLEHEMLSSPTKRWIDLTRNLSSQLKHTYPRQVSFRVKHYPADPLVDLRLPKSHYLLYHQLRRDLISGRLVVQTDVLVRLAALVVQVELGDISAQEPLETSVKNDKHQYLREFRVLHNQTERLESLIIKEHEKLENFLPSEAASELIHLASSLDTYGIDPIRVKTKAYGSRHIHLGLTHQGVAEFIGNRRQKLYPW
;
A
#
# COMPACT_ATOMS: atom_id res chain seq x y z
N MET A 1 11.63 15.60 -24.35
CA MET A 1 12.14 14.43 -23.60
C MET A 1 11.65 14.44 -22.13
N ASN A 2 10.47 15.03 -21.83
CA ASN A 2 10.08 15.46 -20.47
C ASN A 2 8.62 15.16 -20.10
N GLN A 3 8.00 14.06 -20.58
CA GLN A 3 6.54 13.90 -20.37
C GLN A 3 6.02 12.53 -19.93
N LEU A 4 6.87 11.54 -19.59
CA LEU A 4 6.40 10.14 -19.50
C LEU A 4 6.80 9.36 -18.24
N LEU A 5 7.17 10.04 -17.14
CA LEU A 5 7.32 9.41 -15.82
C LEU A 5 6.24 9.87 -14.81
N ALA A 6 5.31 10.71 -15.25
CA ALA A 6 4.23 11.28 -14.45
C ALA A 6 3.04 10.32 -14.22
N THR A 7 3.09 9.08 -14.71
CA THR A 7 2.06 8.06 -14.42
C THR A 7 2.44 7.28 -13.17
N ILE A 8 2.61 8.00 -12.07
CA ILE A 8 2.59 7.42 -10.74
C ILE A 8 1.50 8.22 -10.04
N TYR A 9 0.28 7.68 -9.99
CA TYR A 9 -0.90 8.17 -9.25
C TYR A 9 -1.92 9.08 -9.96
N HIS A 10 -2.96 8.46 -10.55
CA HIS A 10 -4.34 8.95 -10.41
C HIS A 10 -5.25 7.75 -10.06
N GLY A 11 -6.07 7.91 -9.04
CA GLY A 11 -6.73 6.86 -8.25
C GLY A 11 -7.31 5.67 -9.03
N THR A 12 -6.78 4.49 -8.75
CA THR A 12 -7.41 3.17 -8.65
C THR A 12 -6.29 2.22 -8.20
N ALA A 13 -6.59 1.04 -7.65
CA ALA A 13 -5.58 0.07 -7.18
C ALA A 13 -4.55 -0.41 -8.24
N SER A 14 -4.60 0.14 -9.46
CA SER A 14 -3.83 -0.22 -10.66
C SER A 14 -2.79 0.84 -11.11
N SER A 15 -2.83 2.08 -10.62
CA SER A 15 -2.11 3.23 -11.26
C SER A 15 -0.70 3.54 -10.73
N ASP A 16 -0.07 2.59 -10.04
CA ASP A 16 1.22 2.80 -9.34
C ASP A 16 2.39 2.10 -10.02
N VAL A 17 2.13 1.64 -11.22
CA VAL A 17 3.04 0.83 -12.03
C VAL A 17 3.37 1.67 -13.25
N ALA A 18 4.52 2.33 -13.19
CA ALA A 18 5.00 3.11 -14.31
C ALA A 18 5.74 2.18 -15.29
N PRO A 19 5.42 2.19 -16.59
CA PRO A 19 6.31 1.61 -17.58
C PRO A 19 7.67 2.31 -17.52
N LEU A 20 8.75 1.55 -17.67
CA LEU A 20 10.06 2.16 -17.77
C LEU A 20 10.16 3.01 -19.06
N PRO A 21 10.95 4.10 -19.05
CA PRO A 21 11.13 4.93 -20.24
C PRO A 21 11.52 4.09 -21.45
N TYR A 22 10.89 4.35 -22.59
CA TYR A 22 11.33 3.78 -23.87
C TYR A 22 12.75 4.33 -24.16
N GLY A 23 13.73 3.42 -24.31
CA GLY A 23 15.14 3.80 -24.43
C GLY A 23 15.89 3.94 -23.11
N LEU A 24 15.41 3.33 -22.01
CA LEU A 24 16.20 3.15 -20.79
C LEU A 24 17.60 2.64 -21.17
N ARG A 25 18.63 3.41 -20.82
CA ARG A 25 20.01 3.02 -21.12
C ARG A 25 20.29 1.65 -20.51
N GLU A 26 20.85 0.73 -21.28
CA GLU A 26 21.09 -0.65 -20.82
C GLU A 26 22.09 -0.71 -19.65
N ASP A 27 22.92 0.33 -19.50
CA ASP A 27 23.89 0.51 -18.43
C ASP A 27 23.34 1.30 -17.22
N ALA A 28 22.08 1.74 -17.24
CA ALA A 28 21.50 2.47 -16.13
C ALA A 28 21.45 1.61 -14.86
N SER A 29 22.00 2.16 -13.77
CA SER A 29 21.97 1.52 -12.46
C SER A 29 20.60 1.65 -11.80
N GLY A 30 20.28 0.72 -10.90
CA GLY A 30 19.09 0.81 -10.06
C GLY A 30 19.06 2.11 -9.25
N LYS A 31 20.23 2.57 -8.78
CA LYS A 31 20.38 3.85 -8.06
C LYS A 31 19.93 5.04 -8.90
N TRP A 32 20.37 5.13 -10.16
CA TRP A 32 20.03 6.26 -11.02
C TRP A 32 18.50 6.40 -11.18
N LEU A 33 17.82 5.30 -11.52
CA LEU A 33 16.37 5.33 -11.70
C LEU A 33 15.64 5.66 -10.39
N PHE A 34 16.12 5.14 -9.27
CA PHE A 34 15.54 5.42 -7.96
C PHE A 34 15.67 6.90 -7.58
N GLU A 35 16.86 7.48 -7.72
CA GLU A 35 17.10 8.90 -7.43
C GLU A 35 16.28 9.80 -8.36
N GLU A 36 16.16 9.46 -9.65
CA GLU A 36 15.32 10.20 -10.60
C GLU A 36 13.84 10.21 -10.16
N ILE A 37 13.30 9.05 -9.75
CA ILE A 37 11.91 8.96 -9.26
C ILE A 37 11.75 9.72 -7.94
N CYS A 38 12.70 9.62 -7.01
CA CYS A 38 12.64 10.38 -5.75
C CYS A 38 12.70 11.89 -5.98
N CYS A 39 13.50 12.37 -6.95
CA CYS A 39 13.53 13.78 -7.37
C CYS A 39 12.16 14.23 -7.89
N GLN A 40 11.56 13.46 -8.80
CA GLN A 40 10.26 13.78 -9.39
C GLN A 40 9.12 13.74 -8.38
N GLN A 41 9.19 12.81 -7.42
CA GLN A 41 8.23 12.73 -6.32
C GLN A 41 8.51 13.77 -5.24
N GLY A 42 9.62 14.52 -5.27
CA GLY A 42 9.94 15.52 -4.26
C GLY A 42 10.23 14.93 -2.87
N VAL A 43 10.79 13.71 -2.80
CA VAL A 43 11.08 12.99 -1.54
C VAL A 43 12.55 12.62 -1.38
N MET A 44 13.45 13.33 -2.07
CA MET A 44 14.90 13.02 -2.05
C MET A 44 15.52 13.05 -0.66
N GLN A 45 15.03 13.91 0.24
CA GLN A 45 15.52 14.05 1.61
C GLN A 45 15.11 12.89 2.53
N GLU A 46 14.15 12.07 2.10
CA GLU A 46 13.56 10.96 2.87
C GLU A 46 13.56 9.66 2.05
N ARG A 47 14.44 9.58 1.04
CA ARG A 47 14.51 8.46 0.10
C ARG A 47 14.76 7.12 0.79
N GLU A 48 15.40 7.10 1.95
CA GLU A 48 15.68 5.91 2.75
C GLU A 48 14.44 5.11 3.14
N TYR A 49 13.25 5.73 3.17
CA TYR A 49 11.98 5.04 3.44
C TYR A 49 11.42 4.30 2.22
N PHE A 50 11.92 4.59 1.03
CA PHE A 50 11.34 4.14 -0.24
C PHE A 50 12.23 3.15 -0.99
N GLY A 51 11.65 2.49 -1.98
CA GLY A 51 12.36 1.63 -2.91
C GLY A 51 11.57 1.37 -4.18
N LEU A 52 12.24 0.76 -5.15
CA LEU A 52 11.60 0.28 -6.37
C LEU A 52 11.40 -1.23 -6.28
N ARG A 53 10.19 -1.69 -6.60
CA ARG A 53 9.82 -3.10 -6.62
C ARG A 53 9.39 -3.51 -8.02
N TYR A 54 9.74 -4.72 -8.44
CA TYR A 54 9.32 -5.31 -9.71
C TYR A 54 8.78 -6.72 -9.49
N LEU A 55 8.05 -7.23 -10.49
CA LEU A 55 7.62 -8.62 -10.54
C LEU A 55 8.57 -9.39 -11.46
N GLU A 56 9.19 -10.42 -10.92
CA GLU A 56 10.00 -11.38 -11.66
C GLU A 56 9.12 -12.55 -12.08
N HIS A 57 9.06 -12.79 -13.39
CA HIS A 57 8.29 -13.88 -14.00
C HIS A 57 9.26 -14.97 -14.45
N GLU A 58 9.47 -15.99 -13.63
CA GLU A 58 10.13 -17.20 -14.12
C GLU A 58 9.09 -18.07 -14.85
N MET A 59 9.51 -18.74 -15.93
CA MET A 59 8.60 -19.37 -16.90
C MET A 59 7.61 -20.40 -16.32
N LEU A 60 7.87 -20.94 -15.13
CA LEU A 60 7.08 -22.01 -14.50
C LEU A 60 6.65 -21.70 -13.06
N SER A 61 6.89 -20.48 -12.54
CA SER A 61 6.57 -20.12 -11.16
C SER A 61 5.66 -18.89 -11.09
N SER A 62 4.96 -18.73 -9.97
CA SER A 62 4.18 -17.52 -9.72
C SER A 62 5.09 -16.29 -9.65
N PRO A 63 4.65 -15.12 -10.15
CA PRO A 63 5.47 -13.92 -10.14
C PRO A 63 5.98 -13.59 -8.75
N THR A 64 7.29 -13.41 -8.62
CA THR A 64 7.94 -13.11 -7.36
C THR A 64 8.21 -11.61 -7.25
N LYS A 65 7.82 -11.00 -6.12
CA LYS A 65 8.10 -9.60 -5.84
C LYS A 65 9.57 -9.44 -5.47
N ARG A 66 10.28 -8.56 -6.16
CA ARG A 66 11.71 -8.26 -5.92
C ARG A 66 11.91 -6.77 -5.76
N TRP A 67 12.77 -6.38 -4.83
CA TRP A 67 13.27 -5.00 -4.76
C TRP A 67 14.42 -4.82 -5.75
N ILE A 68 14.48 -3.67 -6.42
CA ILE A 68 15.63 -3.28 -7.23
C ILE A 68 16.84 -3.12 -6.31
N ASP A 69 17.91 -3.80 -6.66
CA ASP A 69 19.24 -3.58 -6.12
C ASP A 69 19.82 -2.31 -6.76
N LEU A 70 20.08 -1.31 -5.93
CA LEU A 70 20.59 -0.01 -6.36
C LEU A 70 22.03 -0.09 -6.90
N THR A 71 22.78 -1.13 -6.54
CA THR A 71 24.18 -1.32 -6.94
C THR A 71 24.33 -1.99 -8.31
N ARG A 72 23.24 -2.59 -8.82
CA ARG A 72 23.24 -3.39 -10.05
C ARG A 72 22.56 -2.67 -11.21
N ASN A 73 22.94 -3.04 -12.43
CA ASN A 73 22.30 -2.53 -13.64
C ASN A 73 20.87 -3.05 -13.79
N LEU A 74 19.97 -2.21 -14.27
CA LEU A 74 18.53 -2.52 -14.43
C LEU A 74 18.30 -3.64 -15.45
N SER A 75 19.06 -3.64 -16.55
CA SER A 75 18.99 -4.68 -17.60
C SER A 75 19.19 -6.09 -17.05
N SER A 76 20.11 -6.26 -16.10
CA SER A 76 20.39 -7.57 -15.48
C SER A 76 19.28 -8.05 -14.54
N GLN A 77 18.55 -7.12 -13.91
CA GLN A 77 17.53 -7.42 -12.91
C GLN A 77 16.15 -7.65 -13.55
N LEU A 78 15.87 -6.94 -14.64
CA LEU A 78 14.56 -6.92 -15.31
C LEU A 78 14.49 -7.85 -16.53
N LYS A 79 15.47 -8.74 -16.70
CA LYS A 79 15.54 -9.69 -17.82
C LYS A 79 14.27 -10.56 -17.91
N HIS A 80 13.71 -10.92 -16.76
CA HIS A 80 12.53 -11.79 -16.62
C HIS A 80 11.28 -11.02 -16.18
N THR A 81 11.19 -9.73 -16.54
CA THR A 81 10.05 -8.88 -16.18
C THR A 81 9.36 -8.40 -17.45
N TYR A 82 8.11 -8.83 -17.65
CA TYR A 82 7.30 -8.44 -18.80
C TYR A 82 5.84 -8.14 -18.38
N PRO A 83 5.32 -6.93 -18.67
CA PRO A 83 6.03 -5.76 -19.21
C PRO A 83 7.13 -5.26 -18.25
N ARG A 84 8.16 -4.58 -18.78
CA ARG A 84 9.23 -3.98 -17.97
C ARG A 84 8.69 -2.80 -17.15
N GLN A 85 8.23 -3.11 -15.95
CA GLN A 85 7.56 -2.19 -15.05
C GLN A 85 8.16 -2.26 -13.65
N VAL A 86 8.21 -1.10 -13.00
CA VAL A 86 8.59 -0.97 -11.59
C VAL A 86 7.53 -0.20 -10.84
N SER A 87 7.50 -0.43 -9.53
CA SER A 87 6.60 0.21 -8.60
C SER A 87 7.40 0.93 -7.53
N PHE A 88 7.16 2.23 -7.36
CA PHE A 88 7.68 2.98 -6.22
C PHE A 88 6.86 2.63 -4.98
N ARG A 89 7.52 2.22 -3.90
CA ARG A 89 6.89 1.67 -2.70
C ARG A 89 7.61 2.12 -1.44
N VAL A 90 6.91 2.15 -0.31
CA VAL A 90 7.56 2.24 1.00
C VAL A 90 8.25 0.90 1.25
N LYS A 91 9.54 0.96 1.53
CA LYS A 91 10.40 -0.20 1.81
C LYS A 91 10.69 -0.32 3.31
N HIS A 92 10.92 0.82 3.96
CA HIS A 92 11.17 0.91 5.39
C HIS A 92 10.03 1.72 5.98
N TYR A 93 9.20 1.09 6.81
CA TYR A 93 8.08 1.78 7.45
C TYR A 93 8.59 2.42 8.75
N PRO A 94 8.44 3.75 8.93
CA PRO A 94 8.88 4.46 10.14
C PRO A 94 8.11 3.99 11.38
N ALA A 95 8.70 4.11 12.57
CA ALA A 95 8.01 3.75 13.81
C ALA A 95 6.86 4.73 14.10
N ASP A 96 7.15 6.03 13.95
CA ASP A 96 6.22 7.12 14.19
C ASP A 96 6.05 7.95 12.91
N PRO A 97 5.28 7.48 11.90
CA PRO A 97 5.24 8.07 10.57
C PRO A 97 4.89 9.56 10.50
N LEU A 98 4.03 10.04 11.40
CA LEU A 98 3.64 11.45 11.43
C LEU A 98 4.74 12.37 11.99
N VAL A 99 5.72 11.81 12.71
CA VAL A 99 6.86 12.53 13.30
C VAL A 99 8.11 12.35 12.44
N ASP A 100 8.38 11.11 12.01
CA ASP A 100 9.59 10.73 11.29
C ASP A 100 9.62 11.26 9.85
N LEU A 101 8.44 11.29 9.19
CA LEU A 101 8.30 11.88 7.87
C LEU A 101 7.92 13.35 8.02
N ARG A 102 8.77 14.23 7.49
CA ARG A 102 8.64 15.69 7.54
C ARG A 102 7.99 16.24 6.28
N LEU A 103 8.10 15.54 5.15
CA LEU A 103 7.54 15.99 3.88
C LEU A 103 6.05 15.58 3.75
N PRO A 104 5.13 16.51 3.45
CA PRO A 104 3.71 16.17 3.21
C PRO A 104 3.52 15.12 2.12
N LYS A 105 4.41 15.13 1.11
CA LYS A 105 4.40 14.16 0.02
C LYS A 105 4.74 12.74 0.49
N SER A 106 5.58 12.60 1.51
CA SER A 106 5.89 11.29 2.11
C SER A 106 4.71 10.73 2.89
N HIS A 107 3.98 11.57 3.64
CA HIS A 107 2.71 11.17 4.27
C HIS A 107 1.68 10.71 3.22
N TYR A 108 1.53 11.46 2.13
CA TYR A 108 0.66 11.08 1.01
C TYR A 108 1.04 9.70 0.42
N LEU A 109 2.32 9.48 0.15
CA LEU A 109 2.81 8.21 -0.39
C LEU A 109 2.61 7.05 0.59
N LEU A 110 2.80 7.29 1.89
CA LEU A 110 2.55 6.31 2.94
C LEU A 110 1.05 5.98 3.06
N TYR A 111 0.16 6.97 3.04
CA TYR A 111 -1.29 6.73 3.00
C TYR A 111 -1.65 5.80 1.85
N HIS A 112 -1.17 6.09 0.65
CA HIS A 112 -1.43 5.25 -0.52
C HIS A 112 -0.84 3.84 -0.36
N GLN A 113 0.32 3.71 0.28
CA GLN A 113 0.89 2.40 0.60
C GLN A 113 -0.01 1.63 1.56
N LEU A 114 -0.48 2.26 2.64
CA LEU A 114 -1.33 1.61 3.64
C LEU A 114 -2.70 1.24 3.06
N ARG A 115 -3.27 2.06 2.17
CA ARG A 115 -4.47 1.70 1.41
C ARG A 115 -4.26 0.43 0.59
N ARG A 116 -3.10 0.25 -0.07
CA ARG A 116 -2.78 -1.01 -0.75
C ARG A 116 -2.68 -2.17 0.23
N ASP A 117 -2.11 -1.92 1.39
CA ASP A 117 -1.89 -2.95 2.40
C ASP A 117 -3.24 -3.41 2.99
N LEU A 118 -4.19 -2.48 3.11
CA LEU A 118 -5.58 -2.73 3.47
C LEU A 118 -6.30 -3.56 2.39
N ILE A 119 -6.30 -3.09 1.14
CA ILE A 119 -7.02 -3.76 0.04
C ILE A 119 -6.38 -5.10 -0.34
N SER A 120 -5.09 -5.33 -0.05
CA SER A 120 -4.43 -6.63 -0.24
C SER A 120 -4.58 -7.58 0.96
N GLY A 121 -5.20 -7.13 2.05
CA GLY A 121 -5.40 -7.92 3.27
C GLY A 121 -4.13 -8.11 4.11
N ARG A 122 -3.10 -7.30 3.90
CA ARG A 122 -1.86 -7.32 4.70
C ARG A 122 -2.02 -6.64 6.06
N LEU A 123 -2.87 -5.61 6.14
CA LEU A 123 -3.24 -5.01 7.42
C LEU A 123 -4.32 -5.86 8.09
N VAL A 124 -3.91 -6.70 9.03
CA VAL A 124 -4.79 -7.61 9.74
C VAL A 124 -5.23 -6.96 11.05
N VAL A 125 -6.53 -6.69 11.17
CA VAL A 125 -7.10 -5.96 12.30
C VAL A 125 -8.47 -6.54 12.70
N GLN A 126 -8.99 -6.11 13.85
CA GLN A 126 -10.37 -6.43 14.25
C GLN A 126 -11.38 -5.64 13.41
N THR A 127 -12.59 -6.19 13.25
CA THR A 127 -13.58 -5.68 12.29
C THR A 127 -13.94 -4.21 12.50
N ASP A 128 -14.01 -3.73 13.73
CA ASP A 128 -14.26 -2.34 14.08
C ASP A 128 -13.16 -1.40 13.55
N VAL A 129 -11.89 -1.75 13.78
CA VAL A 129 -10.74 -0.99 13.25
C VAL A 129 -10.70 -1.10 11.73
N LEU A 130 -11.03 -2.25 11.15
CA LEU A 130 -11.08 -2.45 9.70
C LEU A 130 -12.11 -1.52 9.04
N VAL A 131 -13.29 -1.42 9.64
CA VAL A 131 -14.38 -0.55 9.20
C VAL A 131 -13.97 0.92 9.29
N ARG A 132 -13.32 1.32 10.40
CA ARG A 132 -12.79 2.69 10.56
C ARG A 132 -11.75 3.03 9.49
N LEU A 133 -10.75 2.18 9.28
CA LEU A 133 -9.73 2.36 8.24
C LEU A 133 -10.36 2.47 6.85
N ALA A 134 -11.34 1.62 6.54
CA ALA A 134 -12.02 1.65 5.26
C ALA A 134 -12.86 2.92 5.07
N ALA A 135 -13.58 3.39 6.09
CA ALA A 135 -14.34 4.64 6.04
C ALA A 135 -13.41 5.86 5.86
N LEU A 136 -12.24 5.87 6.50
CA LEU A 136 -11.24 6.90 6.29
C LEU A 136 -10.72 6.91 4.84
N VAL A 137 -10.48 5.74 4.23
CA VAL A 137 -10.13 5.67 2.79
C VAL A 137 -11.25 6.25 1.92
N VAL A 138 -12.50 5.94 2.22
CA VAL A 138 -13.66 6.48 1.49
C VAL A 138 -13.70 8.00 1.60
N GLN A 139 -13.58 8.55 2.80
CA GLN A 139 -13.55 10.00 3.04
C GLN A 139 -12.44 10.69 2.25
N VAL A 140 -11.24 10.09 2.21
CA VAL A 140 -10.10 10.66 1.47
C VAL A 140 -10.32 10.65 -0.05
N GLU A 141 -10.94 9.59 -0.58
CA GLU A 141 -11.00 9.35 -2.04
C GLU A 141 -12.29 9.87 -2.68
N LEU A 142 -13.40 9.83 -1.94
CA LEU A 142 -14.72 10.22 -2.42
C LEU A 142 -15.24 11.52 -1.78
N GLY A 143 -14.63 11.97 -0.69
CA GLY A 143 -15.11 13.11 0.08
C GLY A 143 -16.33 12.76 0.95
N ASP A 144 -17.02 13.79 1.42
CA ASP A 144 -18.16 13.66 2.34
C ASP A 144 -19.28 12.76 1.81
N ILE A 145 -20.03 12.16 2.74
CA ILE A 145 -21.17 11.33 2.36
C ILE A 145 -22.27 12.15 1.69
N SER A 146 -22.44 13.42 2.05
CA SER A 146 -23.38 14.34 1.38
C SER A 146 -23.05 14.55 -0.10
N ALA A 147 -21.79 14.40 -0.52
CA ALA A 147 -21.39 14.45 -1.93
C ALA A 147 -21.73 13.16 -2.70
N GLN A 148 -22.12 12.09 -2.01
CA GLN A 148 -22.49 10.81 -2.62
C GLN A 148 -24.00 10.72 -2.92
N GLU A 149 -24.66 11.86 -3.22
CA GLU A 149 -26.10 11.88 -3.47
C GLU A 149 -26.51 10.83 -4.52
N PRO A 150 -27.63 10.12 -4.31
CA PRO A 150 -28.11 9.18 -5.31
C PRO A 150 -28.40 9.91 -6.62
N LEU A 151 -27.89 9.41 -7.74
CA LEU A 151 -28.36 9.80 -9.08
C LEU A 151 -29.89 9.77 -9.07
N GLU A 152 -30.54 10.78 -9.66
CA GLU A 152 -32.01 10.96 -9.65
C GLU A 152 -32.80 9.73 -10.15
N THR A 153 -32.13 8.81 -10.85
CA THR A 153 -32.64 7.52 -11.35
C THR A 153 -32.54 6.36 -10.36
N SER A 154 -31.90 6.53 -9.21
CA SER A 154 -31.75 5.50 -8.19
C SER A 154 -32.97 5.49 -7.27
N VAL A 155 -33.57 4.31 -7.09
CA VAL A 155 -34.66 4.10 -6.13
C VAL A 155 -34.23 4.71 -4.79
N LYS A 156 -35.10 5.53 -4.17
CA LYS A 156 -34.85 6.32 -2.93
C LYS A 156 -34.26 5.54 -1.73
N ASN A 157 -34.13 4.22 -1.82
CA ASN A 157 -33.58 3.32 -0.81
C ASN A 157 -32.18 2.77 -1.13
N ASP A 158 -31.55 3.06 -2.28
CA ASP A 158 -30.21 2.56 -2.63
C ASP A 158 -29.10 3.62 -2.38
N LYS A 159 -29.12 4.26 -1.21
CA LYS A 159 -28.09 5.24 -0.75
C LYS A 159 -26.68 4.64 -0.57
N HIS A 160 -26.46 3.41 -1.02
CA HIS A 160 -25.32 2.57 -0.63
C HIS A 160 -24.51 2.06 -1.84
N GLN A 161 -24.83 2.52 -3.06
CA GLN A 161 -24.22 1.99 -4.28
C GLN A 161 -22.74 2.37 -4.46
N TYR A 162 -22.26 3.49 -3.91
CA TYR A 162 -20.90 3.95 -4.18
C TYR A 162 -19.82 2.95 -3.74
N LEU A 163 -20.05 2.16 -2.68
CA LEU A 163 -19.13 1.08 -2.29
C LEU A 163 -19.21 -0.17 -3.16
N ARG A 164 -20.31 -0.41 -3.90
CA ARG A 164 -20.37 -1.50 -4.87
C ARG A 164 -19.38 -1.27 -6.02
N GLU A 165 -19.19 -0.01 -6.39
CA GLU A 165 -18.30 0.42 -7.47
C GLU A 165 -16.89 0.77 -6.96
N PHE A 166 -16.75 1.13 -5.68
CA PHE A 166 -15.49 1.45 -5.04
C PHE A 166 -15.02 0.36 -4.06
N ARG A 167 -14.02 -0.42 -4.46
CA ARG A 167 -13.41 -1.45 -3.60
C ARG A 167 -12.36 -0.87 -2.66
N VAL A 168 -12.57 -1.09 -1.36
CA VAL A 168 -11.65 -0.68 -0.27
C VAL A 168 -11.00 -1.87 0.42
N LEU A 169 -11.68 -3.01 0.46
CA LEU A 169 -11.24 -4.23 1.14
C LEU A 169 -11.16 -5.42 0.16
N HIS A 170 -10.23 -6.36 0.40
CA HIS A 170 -10.12 -7.60 -0.39
C HIS A 170 -11.36 -8.51 -0.27
N ASN A 171 -11.99 -8.53 0.91
CA ASN A 171 -13.12 -9.38 1.26
C ASN A 171 -14.40 -8.55 1.48
N GLN A 172 -14.59 -7.51 0.68
CA GLN A 172 -15.72 -6.61 0.82
C GLN A 172 -17.05 -7.34 0.57
N THR A 173 -17.93 -7.31 1.56
CA THR A 173 -19.27 -7.92 1.53
C THR A 173 -20.32 -6.86 1.81
N GLU A 174 -21.58 -7.07 1.43
CA GLU A 174 -22.68 -6.12 1.70
C GLU A 174 -22.80 -5.75 3.19
N ARG A 175 -22.54 -6.71 4.08
CA ARG A 175 -22.48 -6.47 5.53
C ARG A 175 -21.37 -5.49 5.90
N LEU A 176 -20.17 -5.67 5.36
CA LEU A 176 -19.05 -4.76 5.60
C LEU A 176 -19.31 -3.38 4.99
N GLU A 177 -19.85 -3.33 3.77
CA GLU A 177 -20.23 -2.08 3.10
C GLU A 177 -21.20 -1.27 3.97
N SER A 178 -22.24 -1.92 4.51
CA SER A 178 -23.21 -1.27 5.41
C SER A 178 -22.56 -0.70 6.68
N LEU A 179 -21.53 -1.37 7.21
CA LEU A 179 -20.79 -0.87 8.38
C LEU A 179 -19.88 0.30 8.01
N ILE A 180 -19.20 0.22 6.87
CA ILE A 180 -18.34 1.29 6.36
C ILE A 180 -19.14 2.55 6.08
N ILE A 181 -20.33 2.43 5.47
CA ILE A 181 -21.21 3.58 5.22
C ILE A 181 -21.62 4.26 6.53
N LYS A 182 -22.06 3.48 7.53
CA LYS A 182 -22.43 4.03 8.85
C LYS A 182 -21.26 4.72 9.57
N GLU A 183 -20.04 4.25 9.32
CA GLU A 183 -18.85 4.88 9.86
C GLU A 183 -18.46 6.14 9.07
N HIS A 184 -18.63 6.12 7.76
CA HIS A 184 -18.43 7.26 6.87
C HIS A 184 -19.41 8.41 7.15
N GLU A 185 -20.66 8.12 7.52
CA GLU A 185 -21.63 9.12 7.99
C GLU A 185 -21.11 9.97 9.17
N LYS A 186 -20.21 9.43 9.98
CA LYS A 186 -19.60 10.14 11.12
C LYS A 186 -18.43 11.03 10.72
N LEU A 187 -17.99 10.95 9.47
CA LEU A 187 -16.86 11.69 8.90
C LEU A 187 -17.30 12.92 8.10
N GLU A 188 -18.58 13.30 8.18
CA GLU A 188 -19.10 14.49 7.48
C GLU A 188 -18.30 15.76 7.89
N ASN A 189 -17.83 16.51 6.89
CA ASN A 189 -16.93 17.65 7.00
C ASN A 189 -15.53 17.32 7.56
N PHE A 190 -15.14 16.05 7.62
CA PHE A 190 -13.81 15.66 8.05
C PHE A 190 -12.82 15.80 6.89
N LEU A 191 -11.78 16.61 7.06
CA LEU A 191 -10.91 16.95 5.94
C LEU A 191 -10.16 15.71 5.43
N PRO A 192 -10.00 15.52 4.10
CA PRO A 192 -9.22 14.42 3.55
C PRO A 192 -7.80 14.31 4.13
N SER A 193 -7.15 15.44 4.42
CA SER A 193 -5.83 15.44 5.06
C SER A 193 -5.85 14.91 6.50
N GLU A 194 -6.90 15.20 7.26
CA GLU A 194 -7.08 14.71 8.62
C GLU A 194 -7.43 13.22 8.61
N ALA A 195 -8.32 12.80 7.69
CA ALA A 195 -8.66 11.40 7.47
C ALA A 195 -7.44 10.55 7.09
N ALA A 196 -6.58 11.06 6.20
CA ALA A 196 -5.34 10.38 5.84
C ALA A 196 -4.39 10.27 7.04
N SER A 197 -4.27 11.33 7.85
CA SER A 197 -3.43 11.34 9.04
C SER A 197 -3.92 10.36 10.11
N GLU A 198 -5.22 10.31 10.35
CA GLU A 198 -5.84 9.36 11.27
C GLU A 198 -5.63 7.92 10.79
N LEU A 199 -5.78 7.66 9.47
CA LEU A 199 -5.52 6.34 8.90
C LEU A 199 -4.07 5.92 9.13
N ILE A 200 -3.11 6.82 8.86
CA ILE A 200 -1.68 6.56 9.09
C ILE A 200 -1.43 6.24 10.57
N HIS A 201 -2.01 7.02 11.48
CA HIS A 201 -1.87 6.82 12.92
C HIS A 201 -2.40 5.45 13.35
N LEU A 202 -3.67 5.14 13.02
CA LEU A 202 -4.29 3.86 13.34
C LEU A 202 -3.51 2.69 12.76
N ALA A 203 -3.12 2.77 11.49
CA ALA A 203 -2.40 1.70 10.82
C ALA A 203 -1.00 1.47 11.41
N SER A 204 -0.31 2.53 11.85
CA SER A 204 1.02 2.42 12.48
C SER A 204 1.02 1.70 13.82
N SER A 205 -0.12 1.67 14.51
CA SER A 205 -0.28 0.97 15.79
C SER A 205 -0.46 -0.54 15.65
N LEU A 206 -0.66 -1.05 14.43
CA LEU A 206 -0.99 -2.44 14.16
C LEU A 206 0.25 -3.33 14.17
N ASP A 207 0.12 -4.53 14.74
CA ASP A 207 1.17 -5.56 14.70
C ASP A 207 1.64 -5.90 13.27
N THR A 208 0.75 -5.79 12.27
CA THR A 208 1.05 -6.09 10.86
C THR A 208 1.53 -4.87 10.06
N TYR A 209 1.73 -3.73 10.71
CA TYR A 209 2.19 -2.50 10.04
C TYR A 209 3.53 -2.73 9.34
N GLY A 210 3.56 -2.47 8.03
CA GLY A 210 4.76 -2.60 7.20
C GLY A 210 5.19 -4.03 6.86
N ILE A 211 4.41 -5.05 7.25
CA ILE A 211 4.80 -6.45 7.06
C ILE A 211 4.48 -6.93 5.63
N ASP A 212 5.48 -7.48 4.94
CA ASP A 212 5.31 -8.36 3.78
C ASP A 212 5.63 -9.80 4.22
N PRO A 213 4.62 -10.60 4.64
CA PRO A 213 4.86 -11.83 5.37
C PRO A 213 5.43 -12.94 4.48
N ILE A 214 6.46 -13.61 4.97
CA ILE A 214 7.07 -14.79 4.33
C ILE A 214 6.53 -16.04 5.01
N ARG A 215 5.90 -16.91 4.24
CA ARG A 215 5.38 -18.19 4.73
C ARG A 215 6.52 -19.19 4.88
N VAL A 216 6.73 -19.70 6.09
CA VAL A 216 7.79 -20.66 6.41
C VAL A 216 7.25 -21.90 7.11
N LYS A 217 8.00 -23.00 7.03
CA LYS A 217 7.80 -24.22 7.84
C LYS A 217 8.95 -24.32 8.82
N THR A 218 8.66 -24.62 10.08
CA THR A 218 9.68 -24.84 11.10
C THR A 218 9.42 -26.14 11.84
N LYS A 219 10.50 -26.83 12.24
CA LYS A 219 10.43 -28.07 13.02
C LYS A 219 9.67 -27.87 14.33
N ALA A 220 9.76 -26.68 14.93
CA ALA A 220 9.12 -26.36 16.21
C ALA A 220 7.58 -26.41 16.17
N TYR A 221 6.97 -26.16 15.01
CA TYR A 221 5.52 -26.21 14.81
C TYR A 221 5.08 -27.39 13.94
N GLY A 222 5.94 -28.41 13.79
CA GLY A 222 5.66 -29.59 12.99
C GLY A 222 5.37 -29.27 11.53
N SER A 223 4.19 -29.67 11.03
CA SER A 223 3.74 -29.39 9.66
C SER A 223 3.04 -28.04 9.50
N ARG A 224 2.80 -27.30 10.59
CA ARG A 224 2.07 -26.03 10.56
C ARG A 224 2.95 -24.94 9.94
N HIS A 225 2.36 -24.20 9.01
CA HIS A 225 2.98 -23.02 8.44
C HIS A 225 2.83 -21.83 9.40
N ILE A 226 3.90 -21.04 9.49
CA ILE A 226 3.93 -19.76 10.19
C ILE A 226 4.30 -18.66 9.18
N HIS A 227 4.07 -17.40 9.55
CA HIS A 227 4.49 -16.25 8.77
C HIS A 227 5.54 -15.45 9.55
N LEU A 228 6.61 -15.05 8.87
CA LEU A 228 7.61 -14.14 9.41
C LEU A 228 7.51 -12.80 8.70
N GLY A 229 7.60 -11.72 9.46
CA GLY A 229 7.59 -10.35 8.96
C GLY A 229 8.73 -9.54 9.57
N LEU A 230 9.25 -8.59 8.81
CA LEU A 230 10.17 -7.58 9.33
C LEU A 230 9.37 -6.33 9.70
N THR A 231 9.68 -5.74 10.84
CA THR A 231 9.05 -4.52 11.36
C THR A 231 10.13 -3.54 11.84
N HIS A 232 9.78 -2.30 12.15
CA HIS A 232 10.72 -1.37 12.78
C HIS A 232 11.23 -1.87 14.14
N GLN A 233 10.49 -2.76 14.83
CA GLN A 233 10.86 -3.30 16.14
C GLN A 233 11.76 -4.54 16.07
N GLY A 234 11.76 -5.28 14.96
CA GLY A 234 12.44 -6.57 14.84
C GLY A 234 11.76 -7.55 13.88
N VAL A 235 12.08 -8.84 14.05
CA VAL A 235 11.45 -9.94 13.31
C VAL A 235 10.22 -10.43 14.06
N ALA A 236 9.05 -10.32 13.45
CA ALA A 236 7.78 -10.72 14.04
C ALA A 236 7.31 -12.08 13.47
N GLU A 237 6.87 -12.96 14.37
CA GLU A 237 6.34 -14.28 14.05
C GLU A 237 4.83 -14.31 14.22
N PHE A 238 4.11 -14.77 13.21
CA PHE A 238 2.65 -14.86 13.19
C PHE A 238 2.17 -16.29 12.97
N ILE A 239 1.14 -16.66 13.71
CA ILE A 239 0.36 -17.87 13.50
C ILE A 239 -1.08 -17.46 13.18
N GLY A 240 -1.50 -17.71 11.94
CA GLY A 240 -2.72 -17.11 11.41
C GLY A 240 -2.60 -15.58 11.45
N ASN A 241 -3.55 -14.93 12.12
CA ASN A 241 -3.69 -13.48 12.20
C ASN A 241 -3.15 -12.87 13.50
N ARG A 242 -2.44 -13.65 14.33
CA ARG A 242 -1.96 -13.21 15.64
C ARG A 242 -0.44 -13.29 15.72
N ARG A 243 0.18 -12.19 16.14
CA ARG A 243 1.61 -12.16 16.50
C ARG A 243 1.82 -13.06 17.71
N GLN A 244 2.77 -13.99 17.60
CA GLN A 244 3.14 -14.91 18.66
C GLN A 244 4.41 -14.47 19.37
N LYS A 245 5.39 -14.01 18.58
CA LYS A 245 6.71 -13.60 19.08
C LYS A 245 7.21 -12.39 18.30
N LEU A 246 8.01 -11.60 18.97
CA LEU A 246 8.83 -10.55 18.39
C LEU A 246 10.26 -10.81 18.84
N TYR A 247 11.17 -10.87 17.89
CA TYR A 247 12.61 -10.94 18.11
C TYR A 247 13.18 -9.54 17.80
N PRO A 248 13.48 -8.72 18.82
CA PRO A 248 14.01 -7.37 18.61
C PRO A 248 15.35 -7.37 17.85
N TRP A 249 15.69 -6.23 17.23
CA TRP A 249 16.95 -6.03 16.52
C TRP A 249 18.19 -6.16 17.40
#